data_AF-A0A2I0L5Q7-F1
#
_entry.id   AF-A0A2I0L5Q7-F1
#
_cell.length_a   1.000
_cell.length_b   1.000
_cell.length_c   1.000
_cell.angle_alpha   90.00
_cell.angle_beta   90.00
_cell.angle_gamma   90.00
#
_symmetry.space_group_name_H-M   'P 1'
#
loop_
_entity.id
_entity.type
_entity.pdbx_description
1 polymer ?
#
loop_
_entity_poly.entity_id
_entity_poly.type
_entity_poly.pdbx_seq_one_letter_code
_entity_poly.pdbx_strand_id
1 'polypeptide(L)'
;MKVPSNGFSPGAGEGEKKTINSELWHACAGPLVSLPPVGSLVVYFPQGHSEQVAASMQKETTCVPSYPNLPSKLICMLHNVTLHADLETDEVYAQMTLRPVSK
;
A
#
# COMPACT_ATOMS: atom_id res chain seq x y z
N MET A 1 9.72 36.03 24.81
CA MET A 1 8.96 35.15 25.73
C MET A 1 9.32 33.71 25.37
N LYS A 2 9.73 32.92 26.36
CA LYS A 2 10.30 31.58 26.24
C LYS A 2 9.16 30.56 26.32
N VAL A 3 8.97 29.73 25.29
CA VAL A 3 8.01 28.61 25.31
C VAL A 3 8.76 27.37 25.82
N PRO A 4 8.21 26.60 26.78
CA PRO A 4 8.94 25.54 27.45
C PRO A 4 9.08 24.30 26.57
N SER A 5 10.26 23.70 26.65
CA SER A 5 10.62 22.40 26.13
C SER A 5 9.88 21.29 26.88
N ASN A 6 8.91 20.64 26.23
CA ASN A 6 8.37 19.38 26.73
C ASN A 6 9.33 18.25 26.35
N GLY A 7 10.02 17.73 27.36
CA GLY A 7 10.92 16.58 27.23
C GLY A 7 10.15 15.34 26.79
N PHE A 8 10.60 14.74 25.69
CA PHE A 8 10.22 13.40 25.29
C PHE A 8 11.02 12.41 26.12
N SER A 9 10.36 11.70 27.04
CA SER A 9 10.94 10.56 27.74
C SER A 9 10.84 9.32 26.83
N PRO A 10 11.94 8.62 26.52
CA PRO A 10 11.86 7.36 25.78
C PRO A 10 11.42 6.27 26.76
N GLY A 11 10.11 6.04 26.85
CA GLY A 11 9.56 4.85 27.48
C GLY A 11 9.81 3.64 26.58
N ALA A 12 10.76 2.80 26.97
CA ALA A 12 10.91 1.45 26.44
C ALA A 12 9.78 0.57 26.98
N GLY A 13 9.03 -0.07 26.09
CA GLY A 13 8.00 -1.06 26.39
C GLY A 13 7.67 -1.84 25.12
N GLU A 14 7.77 -3.17 25.21
CA GLU A 14 7.57 -4.13 24.13
C GLU A 14 6.23 -3.97 23.40
N GLY A 15 6.28 -3.99 22.07
CA GLY A 15 5.18 -4.53 21.25
C GLY A 15 3.94 -3.68 21.03
N GLU A 16 3.96 -2.37 21.27
CA GLU A 16 2.89 -1.51 20.75
C GLU A 16 3.04 -1.47 19.22
N LYS A 17 2.12 -2.12 18.49
CA LYS A 17 2.05 -2.00 17.02
C LYS A 17 1.77 -0.54 16.70
N LYS A 18 2.83 0.26 16.56
CA LYS A 18 2.75 1.68 16.22
C LYS A 18 1.99 1.77 14.91
N THR A 19 0.74 2.22 15.00
CA THR A 19 -0.09 2.50 13.85
C THR A 19 0.55 3.63 13.07
N ILE A 20 0.82 3.40 11.78
CA ILE A 20 1.39 4.42 10.91
C ILE A 20 0.43 5.62 10.80
N ASN A 21 0.98 6.83 10.85
CA ASN A 21 0.17 8.04 10.69
C ASN A 21 -0.26 8.16 9.23
N SER A 22 -1.58 8.22 8.98
CA SER A 22 -2.12 8.22 7.63
C SER A 22 -1.79 9.49 6.84
N GLU A 23 -1.80 10.66 7.49
CA GLU A 23 -1.49 11.94 6.83
C GLU A 23 -0.03 11.98 6.38
N LEU A 24 0.89 11.55 7.26
CA LEU A 24 2.30 11.44 6.93
C LEU A 24 2.54 10.43 5.80
N TRP A 25 1.87 9.28 5.85
CA TRP A 25 1.96 8.27 4.79
C TRP A 25 1.56 8.84 3.43
N HIS A 26 0.45 9.58 3.35
CA HIS A 26 0.02 10.23 2.10
C HIS A 26 0.96 11.34 1.66
N ALA A 27 1.53 12.11 2.61
CA ALA A 27 2.53 13.12 2.30
C ALA A 27 3.80 12.51 1.67
N CYS A 28 4.22 11.33 2.13
CA CYS A 28 5.35 10.59 1.55
C CYS A 28 5.00 9.91 0.22
N ALA A 29 3.79 9.35 0.09
CA ALA A 29 3.35 8.65 -1.12
C ALA A 29 3.20 9.59 -2.33
N GLY A 30 2.94 10.87 -2.07
CA GLY A 30 2.88 11.92 -3.07
C GLY A 30 1.46 12.30 -3.48
N PRO A 31 1.27 13.49 -4.07
CA PRO A 31 -0.05 14.11 -4.28
C PRO A 31 -0.93 13.39 -5.32
N LEU A 32 -0.35 12.50 -6.13
CA LEU A 32 -1.07 11.72 -7.14
C LEU A 32 -1.60 10.39 -6.58
N VAL A 33 -1.25 10.04 -5.34
CA VAL A 33 -1.69 8.79 -4.72
C VAL A 33 -3.05 8.97 -4.07
N SER A 34 -3.96 8.06 -4.39
CA SER A 34 -5.25 7.92 -3.71
C SER A 34 -5.53 6.44 -3.46
N LEU A 35 -6.07 6.13 -2.29
CA LEU A 35 -6.44 4.77 -1.92
C LEU A 35 -7.97 4.62 -1.93
N PRO A 36 -8.50 3.54 -2.51
CA PRO A 36 -9.93 3.27 -2.48
C PRO A 36 -10.43 3.04 -1.05
N PRO A 37 -11.67 3.46 -0.72
CA PRO A 37 -12.23 3.25 0.62
C PRO A 37 -12.56 1.77 0.86
N VAL A 38 -12.31 1.27 2.06
CA VAL A 38 -12.67 -0.09 2.47
C VAL A 38 -14.19 -0.30 2.30
N GLY A 39 -14.58 -1.46 1.77
CA GLY A 39 -15.96 -1.79 1.43
C GLY A 39 -16.41 -1.33 0.04
N SER A 40 -15.55 -0.67 -0.74
CA SER A 40 -15.86 -0.31 -2.13
C SER A 40 -15.63 -1.47 -3.12
N LEU A 41 -16.34 -1.39 -4.25
CA LEU A 41 -16.03 -2.20 -5.42
C LEU A 41 -14.91 -1.55 -6.22
N VAL A 42 -13.89 -2.33 -6.54
CA VAL A 42 -12.73 -1.92 -7.33
C VAL A 42 -12.53 -2.87 -8.51
N VAL A 43 -11.83 -2.39 -9.53
CA VAL A 43 -11.36 -3.24 -10.63
C VAL A 43 -9.87 -3.50 -10.45
N TYR A 44 -9.51 -4.76 -10.22
CA TYR A 44 -8.12 -5.19 -10.18
C TYR A 44 -7.67 -5.59 -11.59
N PHE A 45 -6.57 -5.02 -12.04
CA PHE A 45 -5.93 -5.31 -13.32
C PHE A 45 -4.64 -6.10 -13.08
N PRO A 46 -4.63 -7.43 -13.32
CA PRO A 46 -3.44 -8.25 -13.11
C PRO A 46 -2.22 -7.75 -13.92
N GLN A 47 -2.45 -7.22 -15.12
CA GLN A 47 -1.39 -6.65 -15.95
C GLN A 47 -0.69 -5.47 -15.26
N GLY A 48 -1.44 -4.50 -14.72
CA GLY A 48 -0.86 -3.36 -14.01
C GLY A 48 -0.07 -3.76 -12.76
N HIS A 49 -0.49 -4.83 -12.09
CA HIS A 49 0.29 -5.40 -10.99
C HIS A 49 1.62 -6.01 -11.48
N SER A 50 1.62 -6.74 -12.59
CA SER A 50 2.86 -7.26 -13.19
C SER A 50 3.81 -6.13 -13.62
N GLU A 51 3.29 -5.04 -14.17
CA GLU A 51 4.07 -3.85 -14.53
C GLU A 51 4.72 -3.22 -13.28
N GLN A 52 3.99 -3.07 -12.17
CA GLN A 52 4.53 -2.57 -10.90
C GLN A 52 5.64 -3.49 -10.34
N VAL A 53 5.42 -4.81 -10.36
CA VAL A 53 6.43 -5.78 -9.90
C VAL A 53 7.68 -5.70 -10.76
N ALA A 54 7.55 -5.61 -12.09
CA ALA A 54 8.70 -5.49 -12.98
C ALA A 54 9.50 -4.22 -12.72
N ALA A 55 8.82 -3.09 -12.52
CA ALA A 55 9.45 -1.81 -12.15
C ALA A 55 10.23 -1.92 -10.83
N SER A 56 9.67 -2.55 -9.79
CA SER A 56 10.34 -2.75 -8.50
C SER A 56 11.59 -3.64 -8.59
N MET A 57 11.60 -4.61 -9.50
CA MET A 57 12.70 -5.55 -9.68
C MET A 57 13.78 -5.03 -10.64
N GLN A 58 13.62 -3.82 -11.20
CA GLN A 58 14.48 -3.24 -12.24
C GLN A 58 14.71 -4.20 -13.41
N LYS A 59 13.69 -4.99 -13.77
CA LYS A 59 13.72 -5.93 -14.89
C LYS A 59 12.80 -5.46 -16.00
N GLU A 60 13.34 -5.38 -17.20
CA GLU A 60 12.57 -5.25 -18.44
C GLU A 60 11.56 -6.40 -18.53
N THR A 61 10.28 -6.09 -18.67
CA THR A 61 9.19 -7.08 -18.76
C THR A 61 9.14 -7.67 -20.17
N THR A 62 10.16 -8.42 -20.57
CA THR A 62 10.24 -9.00 -21.92
C THR A 62 9.24 -10.14 -22.14
N CYS A 63 8.65 -10.67 -21.05
CA CYS A 63 7.62 -11.70 -21.09
C CYS A 63 6.74 -11.60 -19.84
N VAL A 64 5.51 -11.08 -19.97
CA VAL A 64 4.46 -11.28 -18.96
C VAL A 64 3.97 -12.72 -19.13
N PRO A 65 3.98 -13.55 -18.07
CA PRO A 65 3.48 -14.92 -18.18
C PRO A 65 2.03 -14.91 -18.66
N SER A 66 1.72 -15.72 -19.67
CA SER A 66 0.33 -15.89 -20.10
C SER A 66 -0.42 -16.74 -19.08
N TYR A 67 -1.50 -16.21 -18.54
CA TYR A 67 -2.43 -16.90 -17.66
C TYR A 67 -3.76 -17.07 -18.39
N PRO A 68 -3.98 -18.17 -19.15
CA PRO A 68 -5.12 -18.30 -20.06
C PRO A 68 -6.49 -18.19 -19.37
N ASN A 69 -6.54 -18.59 -18.10
CA ASN A 69 -7.75 -18.61 -17.29
C ASN A 69 -7.89 -17.37 -16.39
N LEU A 70 -6.98 -16.40 -16.48
CA LEU A 70 -7.03 -15.18 -15.69
C LEU A 70 -7.65 -14.05 -16.53
N PRO A 71 -8.83 -13.54 -16.15
CA PRO A 71 -9.40 -12.38 -16.79
C PRO A 71 -8.48 -11.16 -16.69
N SER A 72 -8.43 -10.32 -17.73
CA SER A 72 -7.65 -9.06 -17.72
C SER A 72 -8.13 -8.03 -16.69
N LYS A 73 -9.31 -8.25 -16.13
CA LYS A 73 -9.93 -7.42 -15.09
C LYS A 73 -10.76 -8.29 -14.15
N LEU A 74 -10.62 -8.05 -12.85
CA LEU A 74 -11.42 -8.69 -11.81
C LEU A 74 -12.19 -7.61 -11.05
N ILE A 75 -13.50 -7.78 -10.90
CA ILE A 75 -14.27 -6.93 -9.99
C ILE A 75 -14.09 -7.53 -8.59
N CYS A 76 -13.66 -6.70 -7.65
CA CYS A 76 -13.36 -7.13 -6.29
C CYS A 76 -14.04 -6.22 -5.27
N MET A 77 -14.44 -6.80 -4.14
CA MET A 77 -14.72 -6.06 -2.92
C MET A 77 -13.40 -5.80 -2.17
N LEU A 78 -13.14 -4.55 -1.83
CA LEU A 78 -11.98 -4.19 -1.00
C LEU A 78 -12.29 -4.43 0.48
N HIS A 79 -11.68 -5.45 1.07
CA HIS A 79 -11.93 -5.84 2.46
C HIS A 79 -11.11 -5.09 3.48
N ASN A 80 -9.88 -4.73 3.13
CA ASN A 80 -8.97 -4.08 4.06
C ASN A 80 -7.89 -3.30 3.31
N VAL A 81 -7.44 -2.20 3.92
CA VAL A 81 -6.28 -1.42 3.51
C VAL A 81 -5.43 -1.17 4.76
N THR A 82 -4.18 -1.59 4.73
CA THR A 82 -3.20 -1.28 5.78
C THR A 82 -2.02 -0.55 5.15
N LEU A 83 -1.61 0.52 5.80
CA LEU A 83 -0.50 1.37 5.39
C LEU A 83 0.78 0.89 6.07
N HIS A 84 1.89 0.92 5.33
CA HIS A 84 3.20 0.47 5.79
C HIS A 84 4.30 1.38 5.25
N ALA A 85 5.46 1.30 5.88
CA ALA A 85 6.71 1.88 5.39
C ALA A 85 7.82 0.85 5.62
N ASP A 86 8.71 0.71 4.65
CA ASP A 86 9.94 -0.06 4.80
C ASP A 86 10.91 0.69 5.74
N LEU A 87 11.50 -0.02 6.71
CA LEU A 87 12.34 0.59 7.73
C LEU A 87 13.78 0.88 7.26
N GLU A 88 14.20 0.30 6.15
CA GLU A 88 15.53 0.48 5.58
C GLU A 88 15.52 1.50 4.45
N THR A 89 14.46 1.51 3.63
CA THR A 89 14.38 2.36 2.42
C THR A 89 13.48 3.57 2.56
N ASP A 90 12.71 3.68 3.65
CA ASP A 90 11.63 4.66 3.84
C ASP A 90 10.53 4.61 2.75
N GLU A 91 10.50 3.54 1.94
CA GLU A 91 9.48 3.37 0.91
C GLU A 91 8.12 3.08 1.54
N VAL A 92 7.12 3.91 1.20
CA VAL A 92 5.75 3.74 1.66
C VAL A 92 4.97 2.82 0.73
N TYR A 93 4.23 1.85 1.29
CA TYR A 93 3.37 0.94 0.52
C TYR A 93 2.06 0.66 1.24
N ALA A 94 1.04 0.30 0.47
CA ALA A 94 -0.28 -0.07 0.98
C ALA A 94 -0.56 -1.54 0.64
N GLN A 95 -0.96 -2.31 1.65
CA GLN A 95 -1.44 -3.66 1.47
C GLN A 95 -2.97 -3.64 1.38
N MET A 96 -3.50 -4.14 0.27
CA MET A 96 -4.93 -4.25 0.03
C MET A 96 -5.36 -5.70 0.02
N THR A 97 -6.43 -6.02 0.75
CA THR A 97 -7.06 -7.35 0.68
C THR A 97 -8.29 -7.28 -0.21
N LEU A 98 -8.22 -7.97 -1.36
CA LEU A 98 -9.29 -8.00 -2.35
C LEU A 98 -9.99 -9.35 -2.35
N ARG A 99 -11.32 -9.34 -2.36
CA ARG A 99 -12.15 -10.54 -2.62
C ARG A 99 -12.81 -10.40 -3.99
N PRO A 100 -12.51 -11.27 -4.97
CA PRO A 100 -13.24 -11.30 -6.23
C PRO A 100 -14.74 -11.49 -5.97
N VAL A 101 -15.58 -10.69 -6.64
CA VAL A 101 -17.03 -10.91 -6.63
C VAL A 101 -17.40 -11.67 -7.90
N SER A 102 -18.09 -12.80 -7.71
CA SER A 102 -18.71 -13.53 -8.81
C SER A 102 -19.78 -12.63 -9.45
N LYS A 103 -19.80 -12.57 -10.78
CA LYS A 103 -21.01 -12.15 -11.49
C LYS A 103 -21.98 -13.31 -11.59
#